data_AF-A0A8X7T1D2-F1
#
_entry.id   AF-A0A8X7T1D2-F1
#
_cell.length_a   1.000
_cell.length_b   1.000
_cell.length_c   1.000
_cell.angle_alpha   90.00
_cell.angle_beta   90.00
_cell.angle_gamma   90.00
#
_symmetry.space_group_name_H-M   'P 1'
#
loop_
_entity.id
_entity.type
_entity.pdbx_description
1 polymer ?
#
loop_
_entity_poly.entity_id
_entity_poly.type
_entity_poly.pdbx_seq_one_letter_code
_entity_poly.pdbx_strand_id
1 'polypeptide(L)'
;MVCAIALGRRWRRNVVGRAKDVAAFVRQSYDFGSIEIELVASEAVLHSSPSSLCSSFLPQDKVADFARMAPPQLPKEVQKCAGEEGLIDHHVKLSTIGNNETKIAEKSVSEQADVDNLKQRHEILRRDVQRFKDRQIIERQVKMLEIRVPQAKYLRAREQAMRYRRTIQDRKVKVDDANKLLGPYKQVEEDYEEMFEKLKLRKHKAKSRLDNVGQDLRKCVSSLEKKEGDADKLHRDMASLDQREANRGSNEERLKTEVRELQEAVAEVHDFASTQGSDQRLVSFCPPLADVSLPIAEANLVL
;
A
#
# COMPACT_ATOMS: atom_id res chain seq x y z
N MET A 1 64.24 -89.76 -1.60
CA MET A 1 63.77 -90.56 -0.45
C MET A 1 63.52 -89.74 0.82
N VAL A 2 64.40 -88.81 1.22
CA VAL A 2 64.23 -88.04 2.49
C VAL A 2 62.93 -87.21 2.56
N CYS A 3 62.45 -86.66 1.43
CA CYS A 3 61.24 -85.81 1.41
C CYS A 3 59.92 -86.57 1.64
N ALA A 4 59.82 -87.83 1.20
CA ALA A 4 58.59 -88.62 1.36
C ALA A 4 58.35 -89.03 2.82
N ILE A 5 59.43 -89.35 3.54
CA ILE A 5 59.39 -89.70 4.97
C ILE A 5 58.97 -88.49 5.81
N ALA A 6 59.43 -87.28 5.47
CA ALA A 6 59.06 -86.05 6.17
C ALA A 6 57.57 -85.67 6.02
N LEU A 7 56.99 -85.89 4.83
CA LEU A 7 55.57 -85.65 4.58
C LEU A 7 54.68 -86.68 5.29
N GLY A 8 55.10 -87.96 5.33
CA GLY A 8 54.38 -89.02 6.04
C GLY A 8 54.27 -88.80 7.56
N ARG A 9 55.22 -88.07 8.16
CA ARG A 9 55.24 -87.72 9.60
C ARG A 9 54.51 -86.41 9.95
N ARG A 10 53.72 -85.83 9.04
CA ARG A 10 52.99 -84.56 9.21
C ARG A 10 53.88 -83.34 9.54
N TRP A 11 55.14 -83.33 9.11
CA TRP A 11 55.98 -82.13 9.26
C TRP A 11 55.53 -81.01 8.33
N ARG A 12 55.72 -79.75 8.74
CA ARG A 12 55.35 -78.59 7.91
C ARG A 12 56.25 -78.55 6.66
N ARG A 13 55.60 -78.43 5.49
CA ARG A 13 56.23 -78.45 4.15
C ARG A 13 57.38 -77.45 3.96
N ASN A 14 57.40 -76.37 4.75
CA ASN A 14 58.42 -75.33 4.73
C ASN A 14 59.81 -75.81 5.21
N VAL A 15 59.90 -76.95 5.91
CA VAL A 15 61.17 -77.47 6.47
C VAL A 15 61.98 -78.26 5.42
N VAL A 16 61.34 -78.74 4.35
CA VAL A 16 61.96 -79.58 3.29
C VAL A 16 62.52 -78.73 2.13
N GLY A 17 62.29 -77.42 2.17
CA GLY A 17 63.03 -76.41 1.37
C GLY A 17 62.84 -76.43 -0.15
N ARG A 18 61.91 -77.23 -0.71
CA ARG A 18 61.80 -77.38 -2.18
C ARG A 18 60.43 -77.08 -2.82
N ALA A 19 59.30 -77.09 -2.11
CA ALA A 19 57.99 -76.74 -2.69
C ALA A 19 56.88 -76.46 -1.65
N LYS A 20 55.87 -75.65 -1.99
CA LYS A 20 54.69 -75.34 -1.16
C LYS A 20 53.56 -76.38 -1.30
N ASP A 21 53.48 -77.05 -2.44
CA ASP A 21 52.33 -77.90 -2.79
C ASP A 21 52.71 -79.39 -2.92
N VAL A 22 51.78 -80.27 -2.55
CA VAL A 22 52.02 -81.73 -2.47
C VAL A 22 52.22 -82.35 -3.85
N ALA A 23 51.52 -81.84 -4.87
CA ALA A 23 51.60 -82.32 -6.24
C ALA A 23 53.01 -82.19 -6.86
N ALA A 24 53.83 -81.25 -6.37
CA ALA A 24 55.19 -81.05 -6.84
C ALA A 24 56.18 -82.13 -6.37
N PHE A 25 55.81 -82.95 -5.38
CA PHE A 25 56.64 -84.04 -4.86
C PHE A 25 56.37 -85.40 -5.56
N VAL A 26 55.35 -85.47 -6.42
CA VAL A 26 54.97 -86.68 -7.16
C VAL A 26 55.50 -86.57 -8.59
N ARG A 27 56.19 -87.60 -9.07
CA ARG A 27 56.77 -87.63 -10.43
C ARG A 27 55.62 -87.74 -11.45
N GLN A 28 55.34 -86.67 -12.18
CA GLN A 28 54.19 -86.56 -13.10
C GLN A 28 54.46 -87.27 -14.42
N SER A 29 54.21 -88.58 -14.49
CA SER A 29 54.06 -89.34 -15.75
C SER A 29 53.34 -90.69 -15.58
N TYR A 30 52.75 -90.97 -14.42
CA TYR A 30 52.13 -92.25 -14.10
C TYR A 30 50.82 -92.02 -13.36
N ASP A 31 49.77 -92.74 -13.75
CA ASP A 31 48.41 -92.59 -13.18
C ASP A 31 48.27 -93.21 -11.77
N PHE A 32 49.24 -94.05 -11.37
CA PHE A 32 49.31 -94.67 -10.04
C PHE A 32 50.75 -94.72 -9.55
N GLY A 33 50.96 -94.51 -8.25
CA GLY A 33 52.25 -94.67 -7.58
C GLY A 33 52.07 -95.24 -6.18
N SER A 34 52.83 -96.29 -5.84
CA SER A 34 52.88 -96.85 -4.49
C SER A 34 54.12 -96.31 -3.75
N ILE A 35 53.97 -96.09 -2.44
CA ILE A 35 55.10 -95.80 -1.54
C ILE A 35 55.14 -96.97 -0.57
N GLU A 36 56.14 -97.84 -0.72
CA GLU A 36 56.45 -98.85 0.29
C GLU A 36 57.34 -98.23 1.36
N ILE A 37 56.92 -98.37 2.62
CA ILE A 37 57.68 -97.94 3.79
C ILE A 37 58.02 -99.20 4.56
N GLU A 38 59.26 -99.66 4.45
CA GLU A 38 59.80 -100.71 5.31
C GLU A 38 60.25 -100.09 6.64
N LEU A 39 59.70 -100.61 7.74
CA LEU A 39 60.12 -100.25 9.09
C LEU A 39 61.27 -101.17 9.49
N VAL A 40 62.48 -100.62 9.61
CA VAL A 40 63.61 -101.34 10.23
C VAL A 40 63.34 -101.41 11.73
N ALA A 41 62.97 -102.59 12.23
CA ALA A 41 62.92 -102.87 13.65
C ALA A 41 64.35 -102.86 14.20
N SER A 42 64.60 -102.06 15.24
CA SER A 42 65.89 -102.04 15.94
C SER A 42 66.18 -103.42 16.53
N GLU A 43 67.28 -104.00 16.10
CA GLU A 43 67.75 -105.33 16.46
C GLU A 43 68.16 -105.38 17.93
N ALA A 44 67.22 -105.78 18.79
CA ALA A 44 67.51 -106.32 20.11
C ALA A 44 66.37 -107.25 20.55
N VAL A 45 66.73 -108.52 20.74
CA VAL A 45 66.04 -109.56 21.53
C VAL A 45 65.08 -110.51 20.77
N LEU A 46 65.69 -111.62 20.29
CA LEU A 46 65.29 -113.04 20.40
C LEU A 46 64.36 -113.74 19.36
N HIS A 47 65.00 -114.70 18.67
CA HIS A 47 64.62 -116.11 18.43
C HIS A 47 63.43 -116.50 17.52
N SER A 48 63.83 -117.05 16.36
CA SER A 48 63.36 -118.30 15.72
C SER A 48 61.86 -118.64 15.67
N SER A 49 61.25 -118.49 14.49
CA SER A 49 60.33 -119.43 13.79
C SER A 49 59.59 -118.71 12.65
N PRO A 50 59.65 -119.15 11.37
CA PRO A 50 58.88 -118.56 10.29
C PRO A 50 57.51 -119.26 10.17
N SER A 51 56.68 -119.22 11.22
CA SER A 51 55.29 -119.73 11.16
C SER A 51 54.42 -119.41 12.37
N SER A 52 54.75 -118.40 13.19
CA SER A 52 53.94 -118.03 14.34
C SER A 52 53.55 -116.56 14.25
N LEU A 53 52.23 -116.33 14.24
CA LEU A 53 51.51 -115.06 14.38
C LEU A 53 50.84 -114.47 13.12
N CYS A 54 50.47 -115.32 12.15
CA CYS A 54 49.12 -115.25 11.53
C CYS A 54 48.09 -116.10 12.33
N SER A 55 48.42 -116.39 13.60
CA SER A 55 47.62 -117.15 14.55
C SER A 55 47.98 -116.71 15.98
N SER A 56 47.77 -115.44 16.30
CA SER A 56 47.24 -115.09 17.62
C SER A 56 45.74 -115.02 17.39
N PHE A 57 45.01 -116.02 17.88
CA PHE A 57 43.56 -116.12 17.74
C PHE A 57 42.92 -114.77 18.08
N LEU A 58 42.54 -114.00 17.06
CA LEU A 58 41.62 -112.90 17.23
C LEU A 58 40.28 -113.55 17.53
N PRO A 59 39.64 -113.26 18.68
CA PRO A 59 38.33 -113.83 18.98
C PRO A 59 37.39 -113.50 17.83
N GLN A 60 36.80 -114.51 17.18
CA GLN A 60 35.98 -114.30 15.97
C GLN A 60 34.85 -113.28 16.23
N ASP A 61 34.30 -113.30 17.44
CA ASP A 61 33.31 -112.32 17.91
C ASP A 61 33.87 -110.89 17.89
N LYS A 62 35.11 -110.66 18.34
CA LYS A 62 35.74 -109.33 18.34
C LYS A 62 36.13 -108.86 16.94
N VAL A 63 36.44 -109.76 16.02
CA VAL A 63 36.70 -109.41 14.59
C VAL A 63 35.39 -109.04 13.89
N ALA A 64 34.31 -109.78 14.16
CA ALA A 64 32.99 -109.47 13.63
C ALA A 64 32.43 -108.15 14.19
N ASP A 65 32.65 -107.88 15.48
CA ASP A 65 32.28 -106.61 16.09
C ASP A 65 33.12 -105.45 15.56
N PHE A 66 34.42 -105.67 15.30
CA PHE A 66 35.28 -104.70 14.65
C PHE A 66 34.84 -104.36 13.22
N ALA A 67 34.43 -105.37 12.44
CA ALA A 67 33.89 -105.16 11.09
C ALA A 67 32.50 -104.49 11.07
N ARG A 68 31.71 -104.66 12.15
CA ARG A 68 30.39 -104.04 12.33
C ARG A 68 30.42 -102.63 12.92
N MET A 69 31.55 -102.19 13.46
CA MET A 69 31.70 -100.84 14.01
C MET A 69 31.54 -99.74 12.96
N ALA A 70 31.02 -98.60 13.40
CA ALA A 70 30.95 -97.43 12.54
C ALA A 70 32.38 -96.88 12.27
N PRO A 71 32.65 -96.38 11.04
CA PRO A 71 33.96 -95.82 10.67
C PRO A 71 34.59 -94.80 11.64
N PRO A 72 33.85 -93.95 12.38
CA PRO A 72 34.46 -93.04 13.36
C PRO A 72 34.78 -93.68 14.72
N GLN A 73 34.26 -94.87 15.01
CA GLN A 73 34.54 -95.63 16.24
C GLN A 73 35.76 -96.54 16.07
N LEU A 74 35.98 -97.03 14.84
CA LEU A 74 37.10 -97.89 14.46
C LEU A 74 38.46 -97.36 14.95
N PRO A 75 38.83 -96.09 14.69
CA PRO A 75 40.13 -95.57 15.11
C PRO A 75 40.25 -95.43 16.63
N LYS A 76 39.13 -95.21 17.33
CA LYS A 76 39.13 -95.08 18.80
C LYS A 76 39.39 -96.41 19.47
N GLU A 77 38.86 -97.49 18.92
CA GLU A 77 39.11 -98.84 19.41
C GLU A 77 40.49 -99.36 19.04
N VAL A 78 40.98 -99.04 17.83
CA VAL A 78 42.39 -99.30 17.46
C VAL A 78 43.35 -98.54 18.39
N GLN A 79 43.09 -97.27 18.68
CA GLN A 79 43.91 -96.47 19.60
C GLN A 79 43.88 -96.99 21.04
N LYS A 80 42.76 -97.58 21.48
CA LYS A 80 42.66 -98.23 22.79
C LYS A 80 43.54 -99.47 22.91
N CYS A 81 43.66 -100.24 21.83
CA CYS A 81 44.39 -101.51 21.84
C CYS A 81 45.87 -101.36 21.47
N ALA A 82 46.21 -100.41 20.61
CA ALA A 82 47.56 -100.26 20.03
C ALA A 82 48.29 -98.97 20.46
N GLY A 83 47.62 -98.05 21.16
CA GLY A 83 48.19 -96.77 21.58
C GLY A 83 48.90 -96.83 22.94
N GLU A 84 49.79 -95.86 23.18
CA GLU A 84 50.39 -95.60 24.49
C GLU A 84 49.31 -95.19 25.52
N GLU A 85 49.57 -95.45 26.80
CA GLU A 85 48.67 -95.12 27.90
C GLU A 85 48.41 -93.60 27.94
N GLY A 86 47.16 -93.18 27.75
CA GLY A 86 46.74 -91.77 27.71
C GLY A 86 46.44 -91.19 26.31
N LEU A 87 46.70 -91.91 25.21
CA LEU A 87 46.42 -91.42 23.84
C LEU A 87 44.93 -91.09 23.60
N ILE A 88 44.03 -91.87 24.20
CA ILE A 88 42.58 -91.67 24.09
C ILE A 88 42.15 -90.39 24.81
N ASP A 89 42.75 -90.09 25.97
CA ASP A 89 42.46 -88.87 26.73
C ASP A 89 42.87 -87.64 25.94
N HIS A 90 44.01 -87.71 25.23
CA HIS A 90 44.42 -86.68 24.29
C HIS A 90 43.41 -86.54 23.13
N HIS A 91 42.91 -87.64 22.56
CA HIS A 91 41.89 -87.61 21.50
C HIS A 91 40.58 -86.95 21.98
N VAL A 92 40.10 -87.31 23.17
CA VAL A 92 38.89 -86.71 23.76
C VAL A 92 39.11 -85.23 24.04
N LYS A 93 40.25 -84.84 24.64
CA LYS A 93 40.61 -83.44 24.86
C LYS A 93 40.65 -82.65 23.55
N LEU A 94 41.30 -83.17 22.50
CA LEU A 94 41.34 -82.54 21.18
C LEU A 94 39.94 -82.42 20.55
N SER A 95 39.07 -83.41 20.70
CA SER A 95 37.69 -83.33 20.22
C SER A 95 36.88 -82.26 20.97
N THR A 96 37.06 -82.14 22.29
CA THR A 96 36.39 -81.09 23.08
C THR A 96 36.90 -79.70 22.72
N ILE A 97 38.21 -79.52 22.51
CA ILE A 97 38.81 -78.26 22.07
C ILE A 97 38.30 -77.90 20.68
N GLY A 98 38.30 -78.84 19.73
CA GLY A 98 37.78 -78.60 18.38
C GLY A 98 36.29 -78.19 18.38
N ASN A 99 35.46 -78.83 19.20
CA ASN A 99 34.04 -78.44 19.35
C ASN A 99 33.87 -77.06 20.01
N ASN A 100 34.80 -76.64 20.85
CA ASN A 100 34.78 -75.31 21.44
C ASN A 100 35.30 -74.26 20.44
N GLU A 101 36.32 -74.59 19.66
CA GLU A 101 36.84 -73.74 18.59
C GLU A 101 35.77 -73.45 17.53
N THR A 102 34.98 -74.45 17.12
CA THR A 102 33.87 -74.22 16.17
C THR A 102 32.79 -73.32 16.76
N LYS A 103 32.38 -73.54 18.02
CA LYS A 103 31.41 -72.66 18.70
C LYS A 103 31.92 -71.23 18.85
N ILE A 104 33.20 -71.04 19.14
CA ILE A 104 33.82 -69.72 19.24
C ILE A 104 33.86 -69.07 17.85
N ALA A 105 34.21 -69.83 16.80
CA ALA A 105 34.22 -69.33 15.43
C ALA A 105 32.82 -68.90 14.97
N GLU A 106 31.78 -69.70 15.23
CA GLU A 106 30.39 -69.37 14.92
C GLU A 106 29.93 -68.08 15.64
N LYS A 107 30.25 -67.96 16.94
CA LYS A 107 29.97 -66.74 17.72
C LYS A 107 30.70 -65.53 17.16
N SER A 108 31.99 -65.68 16.82
CA SER A 108 32.79 -64.60 16.25
C SER A 108 32.20 -64.11 14.92
N VAL A 109 31.69 -65.01 14.07
CA VAL A 109 31.02 -64.65 12.82
C VAL A 109 29.70 -63.91 13.09
N SER A 110 28.90 -64.38 14.04
CA SER A 110 27.64 -63.71 14.43
C SER A 110 27.90 -62.30 14.99
N GLU A 111 28.85 -62.16 15.91
CA GLU A 111 29.23 -60.87 16.49
C GLU A 111 29.79 -59.92 15.42
N GLN A 112 30.54 -60.43 14.45
CA GLN A 112 31.04 -59.63 13.34
C GLN A 112 29.89 -59.07 12.48
N ALA A 113 28.87 -59.87 12.20
CA ALA A 113 27.67 -59.42 11.50
C ALA A 113 26.90 -58.34 12.30
N ASP A 114 26.78 -58.52 13.62
CA ASP A 114 26.16 -57.52 14.50
C ASP A 114 26.95 -56.20 14.53
N VAL A 115 28.27 -56.28 14.58
CA VAL A 115 29.15 -55.10 14.50
C VAL A 115 28.94 -54.35 13.19
N ASP A 116 28.83 -55.04 12.06
CA ASP A 116 28.65 -54.40 10.76
C ASP A 116 27.24 -53.77 10.63
N ASN A 117 26.21 -54.42 11.18
CA ASN A 117 24.87 -53.84 11.31
C ASN A 117 24.88 -52.56 12.17
N LEU A 118 25.59 -52.58 13.30
CA LEU A 118 25.72 -51.42 14.19
C LEU A 118 26.51 -50.27 13.54
N LYS A 119 27.56 -50.58 12.76
CA LYS A 119 28.31 -49.58 12.00
C LYS A 119 27.41 -48.89 10.97
N GLN A 120 26.62 -49.64 10.20
CA GLN A 120 25.70 -49.07 9.23
C GLN A 120 24.67 -48.14 9.90
N ARG A 121 24.09 -48.56 11.03
CA ARG A 121 23.17 -47.71 11.81
C ARG A 121 23.84 -46.45 12.33
N HIS A 122 25.08 -46.57 12.83
CA HIS A 122 25.84 -45.44 13.31
C HIS A 122 26.18 -44.44 12.19
N GLU A 123 26.46 -44.90 10.98
CA GLU A 123 26.67 -44.02 9.83
C GLU A 123 25.42 -43.22 9.46
N ILE A 124 24.25 -43.87 9.46
CA ILE A 124 22.96 -43.19 9.22
C ILE A 124 22.76 -42.12 10.31
N LEU A 125 22.91 -42.50 11.58
CA LEU A 125 22.71 -41.58 12.70
C LEU A 125 23.70 -40.40 12.68
N ARG A 126 24.95 -40.64 12.26
CA ARG A 126 25.94 -39.57 12.08
C ARG A 126 25.49 -38.54 11.04
N ARG A 127 24.94 -38.99 9.91
CA ARG A 127 24.40 -38.09 8.87
C ARG A 127 23.22 -37.27 9.40
N ASP A 128 22.33 -37.90 10.16
CA ASP A 128 21.18 -37.22 10.74
C ASP A 128 21.57 -36.20 11.81
N VAL A 129 22.54 -36.53 12.67
CA VAL A 129 23.12 -35.58 13.64
C VAL A 129 23.76 -34.40 12.93
N GLN A 130 24.47 -34.64 11.82
CA GLN A 130 25.06 -33.55 11.04
C GLN A 130 23.97 -32.64 10.45
N ARG A 131 22.95 -33.22 9.80
CA ARG A 131 21.79 -32.47 9.28
C ARG A 131 21.08 -31.67 10.36
N PHE A 132 20.96 -32.23 11.57
CA PHE A 132 20.37 -31.54 12.71
C PHE A 132 21.20 -30.33 13.15
N LYS A 133 22.54 -30.46 13.19
CA LYS A 133 23.43 -29.33 13.48
C LYS A 133 23.33 -28.24 12.41
N ASP A 134 23.35 -28.63 11.13
CA ASP A 134 23.22 -27.70 10.01
C ASP A 134 21.87 -26.96 10.08
N ARG A 135 20.79 -27.69 10.35
CA ARG A 135 19.46 -27.13 10.57
C ARG A 135 19.45 -26.12 11.72
N GLN A 136 20.09 -26.41 12.85
CA GLN A 136 20.17 -25.45 13.96
C GLN A 136 20.88 -24.15 13.57
N ILE A 137 21.95 -24.24 12.77
CA ILE A 137 22.67 -23.05 12.30
C ILE A 137 21.75 -22.20 11.41
N ILE A 138 21.05 -22.84 10.47
CA ILE A 138 20.10 -22.17 9.58
C ILE A 138 18.95 -21.55 10.40
N GLU A 139 18.37 -22.27 11.36
CA GLU A 139 17.30 -21.74 12.21
C GLU A 139 17.72 -20.51 13.00
N ARG A 140 18.97 -20.47 13.51
CA ARG A 140 19.51 -19.26 14.17
C ARG A 140 19.63 -18.11 13.18
N GLN A 141 20.09 -18.36 11.96
CA GLN A 141 20.19 -17.33 10.92
C GLN A 141 18.81 -16.79 10.53
N VAL A 142 17.81 -17.66 10.38
CA VAL A 142 16.42 -17.28 10.07
C VAL A 142 15.88 -16.38 11.17
N LYS A 143 16.00 -16.76 12.45
CA LYS A 143 15.56 -15.92 13.58
C LYS A 143 16.22 -14.54 13.59
N MET A 144 17.51 -14.46 13.25
CA MET A 144 18.21 -13.18 13.13
C MET A 144 17.69 -12.34 11.95
N LEU A 145 17.39 -12.98 10.82
CA LEU A 145 16.85 -12.31 9.64
C LEU A 145 15.40 -11.86 9.82
N GLU A 146 14.58 -12.62 10.56
CA GLU A 146 13.20 -12.27 10.92
C GLU A 146 13.13 -10.92 11.66
N ILE A 147 14.13 -10.60 12.49
CA ILE A 147 14.21 -9.30 13.18
C ILE A 147 14.79 -8.22 12.26
N ARG A 148 15.80 -8.57 11.44
CA ARG A 148 16.48 -7.60 10.57
C ARG A 148 15.62 -7.12 9.40
N VAL A 149 14.75 -7.98 8.84
CA VAL A 149 13.90 -7.60 7.69
C VAL A 149 12.94 -6.46 8.04
N PRO A 150 12.16 -6.51 9.13
CA PRO A 150 11.35 -5.39 9.61
C PRO A 150 12.18 -4.14 9.91
N GLN A 151 13.34 -4.29 10.54
CA GLN A 151 14.24 -3.16 10.83
C GLN A 151 14.68 -2.46 9.54
N ALA A 152 15.07 -3.21 8.51
CA ALA A 152 15.45 -2.66 7.21
C ALA A 152 14.26 -1.96 6.51
N LYS A 153 13.06 -2.54 6.57
CA LYS A 153 11.83 -1.91 6.05
C LYS A 153 11.53 -0.59 6.76
N TYR A 154 11.60 -0.58 8.10
CA TYR A 154 11.42 0.62 8.91
C TYR A 154 12.45 1.70 8.56
N LEU A 155 13.73 1.34 8.43
CA LEU A 155 14.79 2.30 8.10
C LEU A 155 14.57 2.94 6.71
N ARG A 156 14.17 2.15 5.70
CA ARG A 156 13.81 2.68 4.37
C ARG A 156 12.63 3.64 4.43
N ALA A 157 11.56 3.26 5.13
CA ALA A 157 10.38 4.11 5.31
C ALA A 157 10.72 5.40 6.07
N ARG A 158 11.56 5.31 7.11
CA ARG A 158 12.04 6.46 7.89
C ARG A 158 12.86 7.41 7.03
N GLU A 159 13.73 6.88 6.18
CA GLU A 159 14.52 7.70 5.26
C GLU A 159 13.62 8.47 4.28
N GLN A 160 12.65 7.79 3.68
CA GLN A 160 11.66 8.43 2.79
C GLN A 160 10.87 9.53 3.52
N ALA A 161 10.36 9.23 4.72
CA ALA A 161 9.65 10.21 5.54
C ALA A 161 10.53 11.43 5.87
N MET A 162 11.80 11.22 6.20
CA MET A 162 12.76 12.30 6.45
C MET A 162 13.04 13.14 5.21
N ARG A 163 13.13 12.52 4.01
CA ARG A 163 13.24 13.24 2.74
C ARG A 163 12.02 14.11 2.49
N TYR A 164 10.81 13.57 2.64
CA TYR A 164 9.59 14.35 2.46
C TYR A 164 9.48 15.48 3.48
N ARG A 165 9.82 15.24 4.75
CA ARG A 165 9.82 16.27 5.80
C ARG A 165 10.74 17.44 5.46
N ARG A 166 11.94 17.18 4.91
CA ARG A 166 12.83 18.24 4.41
C ARG A 166 12.18 19.02 3.26
N THR A 167 11.64 18.33 2.26
CA THR A 167 10.98 19.02 1.12
C THR A 167 9.78 19.86 1.55
N ILE A 168 9.01 19.42 2.55
CA ILE A 168 7.90 20.20 3.12
C ILE A 168 8.44 21.44 3.81
N GLN A 169 9.49 21.31 4.61
CA GLN A 169 10.12 22.45 5.28
C GLN A 169 10.65 23.47 4.27
N ASP A 170 11.36 23.02 3.23
CA ASP A 170 11.89 23.89 2.18
C ASP A 170 10.78 24.61 1.41
N ARG A 171 9.68 23.90 1.09
CA ARG A 171 8.51 24.49 0.45
C ARG A 171 7.79 25.49 1.36
N LYS A 172 7.70 25.20 2.66
CA LYS A 172 7.09 26.11 3.64
C LYS A 172 7.86 27.42 3.70
N VAL A 173 9.20 27.36 3.79
CA VAL A 173 10.04 28.57 3.75
C VAL A 173 9.80 29.37 2.48
N LYS A 174 9.73 28.73 1.30
CA LYS A 174 9.43 29.42 0.03
C LYS A 174 8.05 30.09 0.02
N VAL A 175 7.04 29.44 0.59
CA VAL A 175 5.69 30.00 0.71
C VAL A 175 5.69 31.19 1.67
N ASP A 176 6.37 31.08 2.81
CA ASP A 176 6.48 32.16 3.78
C ASP A 176 7.21 33.38 3.17
N ASP A 177 8.27 33.16 2.39
CA ASP A 177 8.99 34.24 1.69
C ASP A 177 8.14 34.87 0.57
N ALA A 178 7.42 34.07 -0.21
CA ALA A 178 6.47 34.59 -1.20
C ALA A 178 5.35 35.40 -0.55
N ASN A 179 4.82 34.95 0.59
CA ASN A 179 3.78 35.66 1.33
C ASN A 179 4.29 37.00 1.90
N LYS A 180 5.55 37.08 2.35
CA LYS A 180 6.16 38.35 2.75
C LYS A 180 6.21 39.33 1.60
N LEU A 181 6.58 38.86 0.40
CA LEU A 181 6.60 39.68 -0.81
C LEU A 181 5.18 40.10 -1.24
N LEU A 182 4.18 39.23 -1.03
CA LEU A 182 2.78 39.53 -1.35
C LEU A 182 2.11 40.46 -0.34
N GLY A 183 2.61 40.55 0.90
CA GLY A 183 2.03 41.35 1.98
C GLY A 183 1.73 42.80 1.61
N PRO A 184 2.71 43.55 1.04
CA PRO A 184 2.48 44.91 0.58
C PRO A 184 1.41 45.01 -0.51
N TYR A 185 1.36 44.07 -1.45
CA TYR A 185 0.35 44.07 -2.50
C TYR A 185 -1.05 43.82 -1.95
N LYS A 186 -1.20 42.95 -0.94
CA LYS A 186 -2.48 42.74 -0.26
C LYS A 186 -2.97 43.99 0.46
N GLN A 187 -2.07 44.71 1.13
CA GLN A 187 -2.43 45.99 1.76
C GLN A 187 -2.89 47.02 0.72
N VAL A 188 -2.21 47.07 -0.43
CA VAL A 188 -2.61 47.94 -1.54
C VAL A 188 -3.98 47.54 -2.10
N GLU A 189 -4.28 46.24 -2.22
CA GLU A 189 -5.61 45.75 -2.62
C GLU A 189 -6.69 46.19 -1.62
N GLU A 190 -6.45 46.01 -0.31
CA GLU A 190 -7.35 46.46 0.76
C GLU A 190 -7.58 47.99 0.70
N ASP A 191 -6.53 48.78 0.53
CA ASP A 191 -6.61 50.23 0.39
C ASP A 191 -7.45 50.64 -0.85
N TYR A 192 -7.28 49.95 -1.98
CA TYR A 192 -8.06 50.21 -3.19
C TYR A 192 -9.53 49.83 -3.02
N GLU A 193 -9.85 48.73 -2.34
CA GLU A 193 -11.22 48.33 -2.02
C GLU A 193 -11.92 49.38 -1.14
N GLU A 194 -11.23 49.86 -0.10
CA GLU A 194 -11.75 50.95 0.72
C GLU A 194 -12.02 52.22 -0.09
N MET A 195 -11.07 52.59 -0.96
CA MET A 195 -11.20 53.77 -1.81
C MET A 195 -12.36 53.62 -2.82
N PHE A 196 -12.56 52.42 -3.35
CA PHE A 196 -13.67 52.10 -4.23
C PHE A 196 -15.02 52.27 -3.52
N GLU A 197 -15.19 51.75 -2.31
CA GLU A 197 -16.44 51.92 -1.55
C GLU A 197 -16.68 53.39 -1.16
N LYS A 198 -15.63 54.14 -0.78
CA LYS A 198 -15.72 55.60 -0.55
C LYS A 198 -16.18 56.33 -1.82
N LEU A 199 -15.63 56.01 -2.98
CA LEU A 199 -16.03 56.61 -4.27
C LEU A 199 -17.47 56.27 -4.66
N LYS A 200 -17.88 55.01 -4.45
CA LYS A 200 -19.25 54.54 -4.69
C LYS A 200 -20.27 55.31 -3.85
N LEU A 201 -19.98 55.52 -2.56
CA LEU A 201 -20.78 56.38 -1.67
C LEU A 201 -20.83 57.83 -2.16
N ARG A 202 -19.71 58.41 -2.58
CA ARG A 202 -19.67 59.79 -3.13
C ARG A 202 -20.49 59.90 -4.41
N LYS A 203 -20.39 58.93 -5.31
CA LYS A 203 -21.19 58.84 -6.54
C LYS A 203 -22.68 58.77 -6.21
N HIS A 204 -23.09 57.94 -5.26
CA HIS A 204 -24.50 57.84 -4.84
C HIS A 204 -25.02 59.16 -4.26
N LYS A 205 -24.25 59.82 -3.40
CA LYS A 205 -24.60 61.14 -2.84
C LYS A 205 -24.71 62.21 -3.93
N ALA A 206 -23.77 62.26 -4.87
CA ALA A 206 -23.81 63.21 -5.98
C ALA A 206 -25.01 62.95 -6.90
N LYS A 207 -25.32 61.69 -7.18
CA LYS A 207 -26.50 61.30 -7.96
C LYS A 207 -27.80 61.75 -7.29
N SER A 208 -27.97 61.46 -5.99
CA SER A 208 -29.16 61.90 -5.25
C SER A 208 -29.31 63.43 -5.23
N ARG A 209 -28.20 64.18 -5.13
CA ARG A 209 -28.24 65.65 -5.26
C ARG A 209 -28.69 66.09 -6.65
N LEU A 210 -28.17 65.44 -7.70
CA LEU A 210 -28.58 65.71 -9.08
C LEU A 210 -30.07 65.43 -9.30
N ASP A 211 -30.57 64.31 -8.76
CA ASP A 211 -31.98 63.92 -8.86
C ASP A 211 -32.89 64.94 -8.16
N ASN A 212 -32.49 65.44 -6.99
CA ASN A 212 -33.21 66.49 -6.25
C ASN A 212 -33.22 67.82 -7.03
N VAL A 213 -32.05 68.29 -7.50
CA VAL A 213 -31.96 69.50 -8.33
C VAL A 213 -32.79 69.35 -9.60
N GLY A 214 -32.77 68.17 -10.23
CA GLY A 214 -33.60 67.87 -11.39
C GLY A 214 -35.10 67.91 -11.06
N GLN A 215 -35.51 67.48 -9.87
CA GLN A 215 -36.90 67.59 -9.42
C GLN A 215 -37.30 69.05 -9.14
N ASP A 216 -36.44 69.83 -8.51
CA ASP A 216 -36.71 71.23 -8.22
C ASP A 216 -36.74 72.07 -9.51
N LEU A 217 -35.87 71.79 -10.47
CA LEU A 217 -35.93 72.41 -11.79
C LEU A 217 -37.26 72.11 -12.50
N ARG A 218 -37.76 70.87 -12.45
CA ARG A 218 -39.08 70.53 -13.00
C ARG A 218 -40.22 71.31 -12.33
N LYS A 219 -40.15 71.51 -11.01
CA LYS A 219 -41.14 72.34 -10.28
C LYS A 219 -41.05 73.80 -10.69
N CYS A 220 -39.86 74.36 -10.82
CA CYS A 220 -39.66 75.74 -11.28
C CYS A 220 -40.19 75.94 -12.71
N VAL A 221 -39.88 75.02 -13.64
CA VAL A 221 -40.39 75.08 -15.03
C VAL A 221 -41.92 75.05 -15.05
N SER A 222 -42.56 74.10 -14.38
CA SER A 222 -44.03 74.05 -14.33
C SER A 222 -44.66 75.28 -13.64
N SER A 223 -43.94 75.95 -12.75
CA SER A 223 -44.40 77.20 -12.14
C SER A 223 -44.25 78.38 -13.11
N LEU A 224 -43.15 78.42 -13.88
CA LEU A 224 -42.94 79.41 -14.94
C LEU A 224 -44.01 79.27 -16.03
N GLU A 225 -44.29 78.05 -16.51
CA GLU A 225 -45.34 77.79 -17.50
C GLU A 225 -46.72 78.30 -17.03
N LYS A 226 -47.05 78.13 -15.75
CA LYS A 226 -48.28 78.69 -15.17
C LYS A 226 -48.28 80.21 -15.19
N LYS A 227 -47.16 80.84 -14.82
CA LYS A 227 -47.02 82.31 -14.79
C LYS A 227 -47.04 82.91 -16.20
N GLU A 228 -46.43 82.25 -17.18
CA GLU A 228 -46.55 82.60 -18.60
C GLU A 228 -48.01 82.49 -19.05
N GLY A 229 -48.69 81.38 -18.73
CA GLY A 229 -50.11 81.22 -19.05
C GLY A 229 -51.02 82.25 -18.37
N ASP A 230 -50.68 82.73 -17.18
CA ASP A 230 -51.40 83.81 -16.50
C ASP A 230 -51.09 85.18 -17.12
N ALA A 231 -49.83 85.43 -17.51
CA ALA A 231 -49.45 86.64 -18.25
C ALA A 231 -50.20 86.72 -19.60
N ASP A 232 -50.32 85.61 -20.33
CA ASP A 232 -51.08 85.54 -21.57
C ASP A 232 -52.59 85.79 -21.39
N LYS A 233 -53.15 85.44 -20.23
CA LYS A 233 -54.55 85.77 -19.89
C LYS A 233 -54.70 87.26 -19.63
N LEU A 234 -53.83 87.82 -18.78
CA LEU A 234 -53.83 89.25 -18.49
C LEU A 234 -53.64 90.09 -19.76
N HIS A 235 -52.77 89.68 -20.67
CA HIS A 235 -52.61 90.34 -21.97
C HIS A 235 -53.88 90.31 -22.82
N ARG A 236 -54.60 89.18 -22.85
CA ARG A 236 -55.90 89.07 -23.54
C ARG A 236 -56.98 89.93 -22.89
N ASP A 237 -57.03 89.95 -21.56
CA ASP A 237 -57.97 90.74 -20.80
C ASP A 237 -57.73 92.23 -21.03
N MET A 238 -56.47 92.69 -20.99
CA MET A 238 -56.07 94.06 -21.35
C MET A 238 -56.52 94.43 -22.76
N ALA A 239 -56.22 93.61 -23.77
CA ALA A 239 -56.66 93.88 -25.14
C ALA A 239 -58.19 93.96 -25.27
N SER A 240 -58.94 93.16 -24.50
CA SER A 240 -60.40 93.21 -24.46
C SER A 240 -60.94 94.48 -23.80
N LEU A 241 -60.26 94.98 -22.75
CA LEU A 241 -60.59 96.23 -22.08
C LEU A 241 -60.28 97.42 -22.99
N ASP A 242 -59.13 97.44 -23.65
CA ASP A 242 -58.77 98.47 -24.64
C ASP A 242 -59.82 98.55 -25.76
N GLN A 243 -60.29 97.40 -26.27
CA GLN A 243 -61.36 97.37 -27.27
C GLN A 243 -62.69 97.89 -26.72
N ARG A 244 -63.04 97.59 -25.47
CA ARG A 244 -64.24 98.11 -24.82
C ARG A 244 -64.14 99.63 -24.61
N GLU A 245 -62.96 100.13 -24.23
CA GLU A 245 -62.71 101.56 -24.11
C GLU A 245 -62.80 102.27 -25.45
N ALA A 246 -62.20 101.72 -26.51
CA ALA A 246 -62.34 102.25 -27.87
C ALA A 246 -63.80 102.30 -28.33
N ASN A 247 -64.58 101.23 -28.07
CA ASN A 247 -66.01 101.19 -28.37
C ASN A 247 -66.82 102.21 -27.54
N ARG A 248 -66.46 102.40 -26.26
CA ARG A 248 -67.06 103.45 -25.40
C ARG A 248 -66.74 104.83 -25.93
N GLY A 249 -65.49 105.09 -26.30
CA GLY A 249 -65.06 106.35 -26.92
C GLY A 249 -65.83 106.65 -28.21
N SER A 250 -65.95 105.66 -29.12
CA SER A 250 -66.74 105.82 -30.35
C SER A 250 -68.24 106.06 -30.09
N ASN A 251 -68.82 105.39 -29.09
CA ASN A 251 -70.21 105.66 -28.68
C ASN A 251 -70.36 107.05 -28.07
N GLU A 252 -69.38 107.50 -27.28
CA GLU A 252 -69.37 108.84 -26.71
C GLU A 252 -69.25 109.90 -27.81
N GLU A 253 -68.39 109.69 -28.81
CA GLU A 253 -68.30 110.54 -30.00
C GLU A 253 -69.63 110.57 -30.78
N ARG A 254 -70.25 109.41 -31.00
CA ARG A 254 -71.57 109.32 -31.67
C ARG A 254 -72.65 110.09 -30.90
N LEU A 255 -72.73 109.92 -29.58
CA LEU A 255 -73.66 110.65 -28.73
C LEU A 255 -73.37 112.15 -28.71
N LYS A 256 -72.09 112.57 -28.75
CA LYS A 256 -71.74 114.00 -28.90
C LYS A 256 -72.22 114.56 -30.24
N THR A 257 -72.11 113.81 -31.34
CA THR A 257 -72.68 114.21 -32.63
C THR A 257 -74.21 114.25 -32.62
N GLU A 258 -74.89 113.26 -32.04
CA GLU A 258 -76.36 113.25 -31.89
C GLU A 258 -76.84 114.43 -31.02
N VAL A 259 -76.13 114.74 -29.92
CA VAL A 259 -76.42 115.92 -29.09
C VAL A 259 -76.22 117.20 -29.88
N ARG A 260 -75.16 117.31 -30.69
CA ARG A 260 -74.92 118.48 -31.55
C ARG A 260 -76.04 118.64 -32.59
N GLU A 261 -76.44 117.57 -33.26
CA GLU A 261 -77.53 117.58 -34.24
C GLU A 261 -78.88 117.93 -33.60
N LEU A 262 -79.18 117.39 -32.41
CA LEU A 262 -80.38 117.76 -31.66
C LEU A 262 -80.33 119.22 -31.16
N GLN A 263 -79.16 119.74 -30.80
CA GLN A 263 -78.98 121.16 -30.47
C GLN A 263 -79.18 122.06 -31.69
N GLU A 264 -78.71 121.66 -32.88
CA GLU A 264 -78.97 122.35 -34.14
C GLU A 264 -80.47 122.29 -34.52
N ALA A 265 -81.14 121.14 -34.35
CA ALA A 265 -82.58 121.02 -34.58
C ALA A 265 -83.42 121.86 -33.61
N VAL A 266 -83.00 122.00 -32.35
CA VAL A 266 -83.62 122.92 -31.39
C VAL A 266 -83.36 124.38 -31.78
N ALA A 267 -82.19 124.69 -32.36
CA ALA A 267 -81.88 126.02 -32.87
C ALA A 267 -82.71 126.41 -34.11
N GLU A 268 -83.05 125.46 -34.98
CA GLU A 268 -83.90 125.71 -36.17
C GLU A 268 -85.39 125.95 -35.83
N VAL A 269 -85.88 125.47 -34.69
CA VAL A 269 -87.31 125.57 -34.31
C VAL A 269 -87.66 126.89 -33.59
N HIS A 270 -86.68 127.74 -33.26
CA HIS A 270 -86.93 128.90 -32.39
C HIS A 270 -87.60 130.13 -33.06
N ASP A 271 -87.80 130.16 -34.38
CA ASP A 271 -88.29 131.39 -35.03
C ASP A 271 -89.79 131.44 -35.40
N PHE A 272 -90.62 130.43 -35.15
CA PHE A 272 -92.08 130.57 -35.27
C PHE A 272 -92.88 129.61 -34.37
N ALA A 273 -93.19 130.02 -33.14
CA ALA A 273 -94.54 129.92 -32.52
C ALA A 273 -94.46 130.12 -31.00
N SER A 274 -95.02 131.23 -30.53
CA SER A 274 -95.33 131.47 -29.12
C SER A 274 -96.46 130.54 -28.67
N THR A 275 -96.20 129.60 -27.75
CA THR A 275 -97.23 129.12 -26.79
C THR A 275 -96.66 128.86 -25.40
N GLN A 276 -97.27 129.55 -24.45
CA GLN A 276 -97.11 129.51 -23.01
C GLN A 276 -97.38 128.11 -22.41
N GLY A 277 -96.72 127.78 -21.29
CA GLY A 277 -97.35 126.95 -20.23
C GLY A 277 -96.65 125.68 -19.75
N SER A 278 -95.53 125.22 -20.34
CA SER A 278 -94.99 123.87 -20.06
C SER A 278 -93.60 123.80 -19.41
N ASP A 279 -92.90 124.91 -19.18
CA ASP A 279 -91.54 124.87 -18.58
C ASP A 279 -91.52 124.86 -17.04
N GLN A 280 -92.68 124.88 -16.39
CA GLN A 280 -92.79 124.76 -14.92
C GLN A 280 -92.98 123.31 -14.43
N ARG A 281 -92.76 122.28 -15.27
CA ARG A 281 -92.92 120.86 -14.88
C ARG A 281 -91.73 119.94 -15.17
N LEU A 282 -90.53 120.47 -15.44
CA LEU A 282 -89.32 119.66 -15.66
C LEU A 282 -88.16 120.00 -14.73
N VAL A 283 -88.44 120.38 -13.47
CA VAL A 283 -87.42 120.55 -12.41
C VAL A 283 -87.54 119.48 -11.31
N SER A 284 -88.37 118.44 -11.50
CA SER A 284 -88.64 117.42 -10.46
C SER A 284 -88.14 116.01 -10.76
N PHE A 285 -87.32 115.79 -11.81
CA PHE A 285 -86.75 114.47 -12.11
C PHE A 285 -85.29 114.56 -12.57
N CYS A 286 -84.40 114.99 -11.66
CA CYS A 286 -82.98 114.64 -11.76
C CYS A 286 -82.31 114.72 -10.37
N PRO A 287 -81.97 113.59 -9.73
CA PRO A 287 -81.14 113.60 -8.52
C PRO A 287 -79.67 113.90 -8.89
N PRO A 288 -78.90 114.56 -7.99
CA PRO A 288 -77.49 114.84 -8.23
C PRO A 288 -76.69 113.54 -8.27
N LEU A 289 -75.75 113.45 -9.23
CA LEU A 289 -74.75 112.40 -9.31
C LEU A 289 -73.89 112.44 -8.04
N ALA A 290 -74.16 111.51 -7.13
CA ALA A 290 -73.35 111.26 -5.96
C ALA A 290 -72.04 110.60 -6.37
N ASP A 291 -70.94 111.11 -5.80
CA ASP A 291 -69.63 110.49 -5.73
C ASP A 291 -69.73 109.02 -5.35
N VAL A 292 -69.24 108.14 -6.23
CA VAL A 292 -68.89 106.76 -5.84
C VAL A 292 -67.37 106.67 -5.86
N SER A 293 -66.80 106.94 -4.69
CA SER A 293 -65.46 106.57 -4.30
C SER A 293 -65.21 105.07 -4.52
N LEU A 294 -64.17 104.76 -5.29
CA LEU A 294 -63.58 103.43 -5.43
C LEU A 294 -63.03 102.93 -4.08
N PRO A 295 -63.35 101.70 -3.63
CA PRO A 295 -62.57 101.07 -2.56
C PRO A 295 -61.26 100.52 -3.14
N ILE A 296 -60.15 101.12 -2.72
CA ILE A 296 -58.79 100.56 -2.84
C ILE A 296 -58.76 99.35 -1.91
N ALA A 297 -58.73 98.14 -2.48
CA ALA A 297 -58.46 96.92 -1.72
C ALA A 297 -56.95 96.66 -1.73
N GLU A 298 -56.40 96.63 -0.53
CA GLU A 298 -54.99 96.51 -0.18
C GLU A 298 -54.35 95.22 -0.72
N ALA A 299 -53.18 95.39 -1.33
CA ALA A 299 -52.25 94.32 -1.61
C ALA A 299 -51.58 93.88 -0.29
N ASN A 300 -51.95 92.70 0.21
CA ASN A 300 -51.17 92.03 1.24
C ASN A 300 -49.92 91.39 0.61
N LEU A 301 -48.78 92.04 0.83
CA LEU A 301 -47.48 91.39 0.89
C LEU A 301 -47.48 90.39 2.05
N VAL A 302 -47.21 89.12 1.78
CA VAL A 302 -46.65 88.19 2.76
C VAL A 302 -45.46 87.48 2.12
N LEU A 303 -44.34 87.58 2.84
CA LEU A 303 -43.05 86.93 2.65
C LEU A 303 -43.15 85.40 2.72
#